data_AF-A0A8S2VUH3-F1
#
_entry.id   AF-A0A8S2VUH3-F1
#
_cell.length_a   1.000
_cell.length_b   1.000
_cell.length_c   1.000
_cell.angle_alpha   90.00
_cell.angle_beta   90.00
_cell.angle_gamma   90.00
#
_symmetry.space_group_name_H-M   'P 1'
#
loop_
_entity.id
_entity.type
_entity.pdbx_description
1 polymer ?
#
loop_
_entity_poly.entity_id
_entity_poly.type
_entity_poly.pdbx_seq_one_letter_code
_entity_poly.pdbx_strand_id
1 'polypeptide(L)' 'MMNPDGVIVGNYRCSLTGKDMNRNFRHPRKQTFPIIYHIRELIQNLQRERRE' A
#
# COMPACT_ATOMS: atom_id res chain seq x y z
N MET A 1 2.70 9.97 0.58
CA MET A 1 1.87 9.78 -0.63
C MET A 1 1.82 8.28 -0.96
N MET A 2 0.64 7.67 -1.17
CA MET A 2 0.49 6.20 -1.35
C MET A 2 0.34 5.73 -2.81
N ASN A 3 0.05 6.62 -3.76
CA ASN A 3 -0.11 6.29 -5.18
C ASN A 3 0.67 7.27 -6.08
N PRO A 4 2.01 7.40 -5.91
CA PRO A 4 2.79 8.36 -6.70
C PRO A 4 2.75 8.00 -8.20
N ASP A 5 2.78 6.72 -8.52
CA ASP A 5 2.74 6.18 -9.87
C ASP A 5 1.42 6.49 -10.57
N GLY A 6 0.28 6.25 -9.90
CA GLY A 6 -1.03 6.63 -10.43
C GLY A 6 -1.16 8.13 -10.66
N VAL A 7 -0.63 8.96 -9.77
CA VAL A 7 -0.69 10.43 -9.95
C VAL A 7 0.16 10.89 -11.13
N ILE A 8 1.36 10.35 -11.32
CA ILE A 8 2.23 10.70 -12.46
C ILE A 8 1.54 10.45 -13.79
N VAL A 9 0.77 9.36 -13.91
CA VAL A 9 0.05 9.03 -15.14
C VAL A 9 -1.37 9.63 -15.22
N GLY A 10 -1.79 10.40 -14.23
CA GLY A 10 -3.13 11.00 -14.20
C GLY A 10 -4.25 10.00 -13.87
N ASN A 11 -3.95 8.87 -13.25
CA ASN A 11 -4.96 7.96 -12.75
C ASN A 11 -5.73 8.58 -11.59
N TYR A 12 -7.06 8.55 -11.69
CA TYR A 12 -7.94 9.02 -10.62
C TYR A 12 -7.92 8.14 -9.37
N ARG A 13 -7.82 6.81 -9.54
CA ARG A 13 -8.04 5.85 -8.43
C ARG A 13 -7.04 4.70 -8.33
N CYS A 14 -6.58 4.17 -9.46
CA CYS A 14 -5.72 2.99 -9.48
C CYS A 14 -4.23 3.35 -9.58
N SER A 15 -3.36 2.44 -9.17
CA SER A 15 -1.92 2.45 -9.49
C SER A 15 -1.68 2.05 -10.95
N LEU A 16 -0.42 2.02 -11.39
CA LEU A 16 -0.01 1.50 -12.70
C LEU A 16 -0.43 0.05 -12.95
N THR A 17 -0.64 -0.73 -11.89
CA THR A 17 -1.14 -2.11 -12.03
C THR A 17 -2.64 -2.18 -12.35
N GLY A 18 -3.33 -1.04 -12.48
CA GLY A 18 -4.75 -0.95 -12.82
C GLY A 18 -5.70 -1.41 -11.71
N LYS A 19 -5.20 -1.59 -10.48
CA LYS A 19 -5.99 -2.11 -9.35
C LYS A 19 -6.14 -1.04 -8.26
N ASP A 20 -7.30 -1.04 -7.61
CA ASP A 20 -7.55 -0.19 -6.44
C ASP A 20 -6.74 -0.71 -5.25
N MET A 21 -5.76 0.09 -4.83
CA MET A 21 -4.91 -0.26 -3.70
C MET A 21 -5.71 -0.41 -2.40
N ASN A 22 -6.74 0.39 -2.17
CA ASN A 22 -7.55 0.32 -0.95
C ASN A 22 -8.40 -0.97 -0.84
N ARG A 23 -8.49 -1.76 -1.91
CA ARG A 23 -9.14 -3.09 -1.93
C ARG A 23 -8.17 -4.24 -1.64
N ASN A 24 -6.88 -3.98 -1.51
CA ASN A 24 -5.83 -5.01 -1.44
C ASN A 24 -5.10 -5.07 -0.07
N PHE A 25 -5.68 -4.48 0.98
CA PHE A 25 -5.10 -4.49 2.35
C PHE A 25 -5.17 -5.85 3.07
N ARG A 26 -6.17 -6.70 2.77
CA ARG A 26 -6.37 -7.97 3.48
C ARG A 26 -5.26 -8.97 3.18
N HIS A 27 -4.86 -9.07 1.91
CA HIS A 27 -3.82 -9.98 1.42
C HIS A 27 -2.87 -9.23 0.45
N PRO A 28 -2.05 -8.29 0.96
CA PRO A 28 -1.17 -7.50 0.12
C PRO A 28 -0.08 -8.39 -0.47
N ARG A 29 0.07 -8.34 -1.79
CA ARG A 29 1.14 -9.05 -2.51
C ARG A 29 2.34 -8.14 -2.66
N LYS A 30 3.49 -8.48 -2.06
CA LYS A 30 4.71 -7.64 -2.08
C LYS A 30 5.14 -7.24 -3.49
N GLN A 31 5.01 -8.15 -4.45
CA GLN A 31 5.43 -7.91 -5.85
C GLN A 31 4.49 -6.97 -6.61
N THR A 32 3.17 -7.03 -6.34
CA THR A 32 2.16 -6.24 -7.08
C THR A 32 1.80 -4.95 -6.37
N PHE A 33 1.80 -4.95 -5.03
CA PHE A 33 1.41 -3.85 -4.17
C PHE A 33 2.45 -3.61 -3.06
N PRO A 34 3.70 -3.26 -3.43
CA PRO A 34 4.79 -3.11 -2.47
C PRO A 34 4.48 -2.04 -1.40
N ILE A 35 3.84 -0.93 -1.81
CA ILE A 35 3.46 0.17 -0.93
C ILE A 35 2.54 -0.30 0.19
N ILE A 36 1.48 -1.04 -0.14
CA ILE A 36 0.51 -1.55 0.86
C ILE A 36 1.18 -2.56 1.79
N TYR A 37 2.01 -3.45 1.23
CA TYR A 37 2.73 -4.45 2.01
C TYR A 37 3.60 -3.80 3.09
N HIS A 38 4.44 -2.83 2.71
CA HIS A 38 5.34 -2.15 3.64
C HIS A 38 4.62 -1.23 4.62
N ILE A 39 3.51 -0.58 4.22
CA ILE A 39 2.68 0.19 5.16
C ILE A 39 2.10 -0.72 6.24
N ARG A 40 1.63 -1.91 5.87
CA ARG A 40 1.09 -2.88 6.85
C ARG A 40 2.18 -3.36 7.81
N GLU A 41 3.36 -3.68 7.29
CA GLU A 41 4.53 -4.06 8.10
C GLU A 41 4.91 -2.95 9.10
N LEU A 42 4.98 -1.69 8.63
CA LEU A 42 5.23 -0.53 9.48
C LEU A 42 4.20 -0.40 10.60
N ILE A 43 2.90 -0.51 10.28
CA ILE A 43 1.83 -0.43 11.29
C ILE A 43 1.98 -1.55 12.34
N GLN A 44 2.29 -2.77 11.90
CA GLN A 44 2.49 -3.90 12.82
C GLN A 44 3.70 -3.69 13.75
N ASN A 45 4.78 -3.12 13.24
CA ASN A 45 5.98 -2.80 14.02
C ASN A 45 5.69 -1.69 15.04
N LEU A 46 5.07 -0.58 14.62
CA LEU A 46 4.66 0.50 15.52
C LEU A 46 3.70 0.02 16.63
N GLN A 47 2.79 -0.90 16.29
CA GLN A 47 1.92 -1.53 17.28
C GLN A 47 2.66 -2.44 18.26
N ARG A 48 3.75 -3.08 17.83
CA ARG A 48 4.60 -3.89 18.70
C ARG A 48 5.39 -2.99 19.66
N GLU A 49 6.05 -1.97 19.12
CA GLU A 49 6.80 -0.96 19.90
C GLU A 49 5.93 -0.28 20.95
N ARG A 50 4.65 -0.02 20.66
CA ARG A 50 3.71 0.59 21.62
C ARG A 50 3.25 -0.36 22.74
N ARG A 51 3.38 -1.67 22.55
CA ARG A 51 2.97 -2.69 23.55
C ARG A 51 4.11 -3.09 24.48
N GLU A 52 5.35 -2.77 24.11
CA GLU A 52 6.54 -2.87 24.94
C GLU A 52 6.65 -1.62 25.85
#